data_AF-A0A9W8QUJ1-F1
#
_entry.id   AF-A0A9W8QUJ1-F1
#
_cell.length_a   1.000
_cell.length_b   1.000
_cell.length_c   1.000
_cell.angle_alpha   90.00
_cell.angle_beta   90.00
_cell.angle_gamma   90.00
#
_symmetry.space_group_name_H-M   'P 1'
#
loop_
_entity.id
_entity.type
_entity.pdbx_description
1 polymer ?
#
loop_
_entity_poly.entity_id
_entity_poly.type
_entity_poly.pdbx_seq_one_letter_code
_entity_poly.pdbx_strand_id
1 'polypeptide(L)'
;MLGANPKGDPYGFRYFATPFATYLSTGDLGRFEGFLAALFTAAFTVVGPEYISIVSAEAQRPSIYIKSAFITVYYRFCIFFIVGALAAGIVVPYNHPTLVELYYGGGGGGTAAASPYVIAMETLGIGVLPHIVNALILTSIFSAGNTYTYCATRALYSLALEGRAPKFLRYCNKRGTPIYCFGIVSNSSAVVLTWLLALITGGGLISFIIISITFINYHKACVAQGVDRKTRPYYGYFQPYCAWTALIAQTIILFGYGYYAFRPWNVETFFQNYAMQIVAVILFTGWKVTKKTKYIKPHEVDLVWERPEIDAYERSITGQPVGFWTEMLQLVTFRRSKGEDRV
;
A
#
# COMPACT_ATOMS: atom_id res chain seq x y z
N MET A 1 -22.69 14.79 20.06
CA MET A 1 -21.79 14.18 21.06
C MET A 1 -21.52 15.22 22.14
N LEU A 2 -22.25 15.17 23.25
CA LEU A 2 -21.97 15.95 24.47
C LEU A 2 -21.00 15.11 25.31
N GLY A 3 -19.75 15.01 24.86
CA GLY A 3 -18.70 14.25 25.53
C GLY A 3 -17.84 15.15 26.40
N ALA A 4 -17.16 14.56 27.39
CA ALA A 4 -16.22 15.14 28.35
C ALA A 4 -14.98 15.83 27.71
N ASN A 5 -15.22 16.72 26.76
CA ASN A 5 -14.26 17.64 26.19
C ASN A 5 -13.88 18.65 27.28
N PRO A 6 -12.58 18.93 27.50
CA PRO A 6 -12.13 20.00 28.38
C PRO A 6 -12.81 21.36 28.13
N LYS A 7 -13.27 21.60 26.90
CA LYS A 7 -13.97 22.82 26.48
C LYS A 7 -15.49 22.78 26.61
N GLY A 8 -16.10 21.63 26.95
CA GLY A 8 -17.55 21.47 27.10
C GLY A 8 -18.38 21.69 25.82
N ASP A 9 -17.73 21.82 24.67
CA ASP A 9 -18.35 22.18 23.40
C ASP A 9 -18.81 20.92 22.64
N PRO A 10 -20.09 20.82 22.23
CA PRO A 10 -20.60 19.67 21.48
C PRO A 10 -19.94 19.57 20.10
N TYR A 11 -19.09 18.56 19.92
CA TYR A 11 -18.62 18.17 18.59
C TYR A 11 -19.77 17.51 17.81
N GLY A 12 -19.95 17.97 16.58
CA GLY A 12 -20.93 17.53 15.60
C GLY A 12 -20.41 17.80 14.20
N PHE A 13 -21.24 17.67 13.17
CA PHE A 13 -20.87 17.86 11.76
C PHE A 13 -20.68 19.34 11.36
N ARG A 14 -20.23 20.20 12.28
CA ARG A 14 -20.14 21.65 12.09
C ARG A 14 -19.22 22.04 10.92
N TYR A 15 -18.17 21.25 10.66
CA TYR A 15 -17.20 21.49 9.59
C TYR A 15 -17.60 20.85 8.25
N PHE A 16 -18.73 20.12 8.19
CA PHE A 16 -19.22 19.47 6.97
C PHE A 16 -20.22 20.34 6.19
N ALA A 17 -20.56 21.54 6.69
CA ALA A 17 -21.49 22.45 6.03
C ALA A 17 -20.97 22.95 4.66
N THR A 18 -19.65 23.05 4.49
CA THR A 18 -18.98 23.36 3.22
C THR A 18 -18.07 22.18 2.83
N PRO A 19 -18.62 21.13 2.17
CA PRO A 19 -17.94 19.84 2.03
C PRO A 19 -16.72 19.85 1.09
N PHE A 20 -16.58 20.87 0.24
CA PHE A 20 -15.49 20.94 -0.74
C PHE A 20 -14.72 22.25 -0.61
N ALA A 21 -13.44 22.15 -0.25
CA ALA A 21 -12.50 23.26 -0.28
C ALA A 21 -12.04 23.52 -1.73
N THR A 22 -11.83 24.79 -2.06
CA THR A 22 -11.21 25.18 -3.33
C THR A 22 -9.71 24.92 -3.31
N TYR A 23 -9.14 24.44 -4.41
CA TYR A 23 -7.70 24.16 -4.52
C TYR A 23 -6.92 25.18 -5.34
N LEU A 24 -6.93 25.08 -6.67
CA LEU A 24 -6.15 25.96 -7.57
C LEU A 24 -7.00 27.13 -8.08
N SER A 25 -8.24 26.83 -8.48
CA SER A 25 -9.20 27.81 -8.98
C SER A 25 -10.20 28.22 -7.90
N THR A 26 -10.93 29.31 -8.13
CA THR A 26 -12.08 29.71 -7.31
C THR A 26 -13.40 29.17 -7.91
N GLY A 27 -14.46 29.11 -7.10
CA GLY A 27 -15.78 28.64 -7.53
C GLY A 27 -15.90 27.11 -7.64
N ASP A 28 -16.83 26.64 -8.47
CA ASP A 28 -17.16 25.20 -8.58
C ASP A 28 -16.02 24.38 -9.21
N LEU A 29 -15.25 24.99 -10.13
CA LEU A 29 -14.04 24.38 -10.67
C LEU A 29 -13.00 24.13 -9.57
N GLY A 30 -12.79 25.11 -8.70
CA GLY A 30 -11.89 25.00 -7.56
C GLY A 30 -12.27 23.88 -6.59
N ARG A 31 -13.57 23.71 -6.34
CA ARG A 31 -14.13 22.64 -5.50
C ARG A 31 -13.89 21.26 -6.10
N PHE A 32 -14.07 21.13 -7.41
CA PHE A 32 -13.78 19.91 -8.14
C PHE A 32 -12.28 19.58 -8.12
N GLU A 33 -11.42 20.57 -8.30
CA GLU A 33 -9.96 20.43 -8.19
C GLU A 33 -9.54 19.98 -6.78
N GLY A 34 -10.18 20.50 -5.73
CA GLY A 34 -9.98 20.07 -4.35
C GLY A 34 -10.41 18.61 -4.11
N PHE A 35 -11.55 18.20 -4.68
CA PHE A 35 -11.97 16.80 -4.66
C PHE A 35 -10.97 15.88 -5.38
N LEU A 36 -10.51 16.27 -6.57
CA LEU A 36 -9.51 15.49 -7.33
C LEU A 36 -8.20 15.37 -6.55
N ALA A 37 -7.73 16.45 -5.94
CA ALA A 37 -6.50 16.42 -5.18
C ALA A 37 -6.61 15.50 -3.95
N ALA A 38 -7.73 15.54 -3.23
CA ALA A 38 -8.03 14.61 -2.15
C ALA A 38 -8.13 13.16 -2.63
N LEU A 39 -8.78 12.91 -3.78
CA LEU A 39 -8.89 11.58 -4.37
C LEU A 39 -7.52 11.00 -4.74
N PHE A 40 -6.64 11.81 -5.34
CA PHE A 40 -5.30 11.38 -5.71
C PHE A 40 -4.45 11.09 -4.48
N THR A 41 -4.47 11.94 -3.45
CA THR A 41 -3.76 11.66 -2.19
C THR A 41 -4.32 10.41 -1.50
N ALA A 42 -5.65 10.23 -1.48
CA ALA A 42 -6.29 9.07 -0.88
C ALA A 42 -5.90 7.76 -1.56
N ALA A 43 -5.68 7.76 -2.88
CA ALA A 43 -5.25 6.58 -3.63
C ALA A 43 -3.91 6.01 -3.14
N PHE A 44 -3.04 6.83 -2.53
CA PHE A 44 -1.75 6.41 -1.97
C PHE A 44 -1.81 5.95 -0.52
N THR A 45 -2.96 6.11 0.15
CA THR A 45 -3.08 5.72 1.55
C THR A 45 -3.18 4.21 1.72
N VAL A 46 -3.71 3.51 0.71
CA VAL A 46 -3.92 2.06 0.73
C VAL A 46 -2.79 1.37 -0.03
N VAL A 47 -1.71 1.05 0.70
CA VAL A 47 -0.56 0.29 0.21
C VAL A 47 -0.29 -0.86 1.19
N GLY A 48 0.20 -1.99 0.67
CA GLY A 48 0.68 -3.09 1.49
C GLY A 48 -0.03 -4.44 1.44
N PRO A 49 -1.30 -4.59 1.00
CA PRO A 49 -1.89 -5.91 0.81
C PRO A 49 -1.05 -6.82 -0.10
N GLU A 50 -0.36 -6.25 -1.09
CA GLU A 50 0.54 -6.96 -1.99
C GLU A 50 1.71 -7.64 -1.25
N TYR A 51 2.19 -7.09 -0.14
CA TYR A 51 3.29 -7.69 0.63
C TYR A 51 2.90 -8.98 1.33
N ILE A 52 1.61 -9.19 1.63
CA ILE A 52 1.10 -10.45 2.17
C ILE A 52 1.41 -11.61 1.21
N SER A 53 1.38 -11.33 -0.10
CA SER A 53 1.74 -12.34 -1.12
C SER A 53 3.23 -12.67 -1.17
N ILE A 54 4.12 -11.79 -0.69
CA ILE A 54 5.55 -12.09 -0.58
C ILE A 54 5.79 -13.07 0.57
N VAL A 55 5.05 -12.90 1.67
CA VAL A 55 5.15 -13.75 2.87
C VAL A 55 4.42 -15.09 2.68
N SER A 56 3.56 -15.25 1.66
CA SER A 56 2.84 -16.50 1.45
C SER A 56 3.76 -17.70 1.20
N ALA A 57 4.96 -17.48 0.66
CA ALA A 57 5.96 -18.53 0.47
C ALA A 57 6.58 -19.03 1.80
N GLU A 58 6.39 -18.30 2.90
CA GLU A 58 6.95 -18.60 4.23
C GLU A 58 5.88 -19.01 5.24
N ALA A 59 4.60 -18.95 4.86
CA ALA A 59 3.50 -19.34 5.71
C ALA A 59 3.43 -20.87 5.84
N GLN A 60 3.21 -21.37 7.06
CA GLN A 60 3.04 -22.81 7.31
C GLN A 60 1.80 -23.38 6.61
N ARG A 61 0.71 -22.59 6.54
CA ARG A 61 -0.55 -22.97 5.86
C ARG A 61 -1.05 -21.82 4.98
N PRO A 62 -0.46 -21.62 3.79
CA PRO A 62 -0.80 -20.49 2.94
C PRO A 62 -2.29 -20.45 2.58
N SER A 63 -2.93 -21.58 2.30
CA SER A 63 -4.34 -21.63 1.88
C SER A 63 -5.32 -21.09 2.92
N ILE A 64 -4.97 -21.17 4.21
CA ILE A 64 -5.82 -20.74 5.33
C ILE A 64 -5.39 -19.36 5.82
N TYR A 65 -4.12 -19.19 6.19
CA TYR A 65 -3.64 -17.99 6.86
C TYR A 65 -3.58 -16.79 5.93
N ILE A 66 -3.16 -16.96 4.68
CA ILE A 66 -3.09 -15.86 3.71
C ILE A 66 -4.48 -15.38 3.33
N LYS A 67 -5.43 -16.30 3.12
CA LYS A 67 -6.84 -15.98 2.91
C LYS A 67 -7.40 -15.13 4.06
N SER A 68 -7.22 -15.60 5.29
CA SER A 68 -7.71 -14.91 6.49
C SER A 68 -7.06 -13.53 6.66
N ALA A 69 -5.75 -13.43 6.39
CA ALA A 69 -5.01 -12.17 6.43
C ALA A 69 -5.55 -11.15 5.42
N PHE A 70 -5.80 -11.55 4.16
CA PHE A 70 -6.34 -10.66 3.13
C PHE A 70 -7.73 -10.12 3.48
N ILE A 71 -8.65 -11.00 3.89
CA ILE A 71 -10.00 -10.57 4.33
C ILE A 71 -9.88 -9.61 5.52
N THR A 72 -8.91 -9.89 6.41
CA THR A 72 -8.69 -9.09 7.60
C THR A 72 -8.22 -7.68 7.29
N VAL A 73 -7.23 -7.55 6.41
CA VAL A 73 -6.71 -6.25 6.02
C VAL A 73 -7.79 -5.39 5.35
N TYR A 74 -8.66 -5.99 4.53
CA TYR A 74 -9.74 -5.26 3.87
C TYR A 74 -10.69 -4.58 4.87
N TYR A 75 -11.23 -5.32 5.84
CA TYR A 75 -12.14 -4.70 6.83
C TYR A 75 -11.43 -3.66 7.69
N ARG A 76 -10.15 -3.89 8.02
CA ARG A 76 -9.34 -2.95 8.81
C ARG A 76 -9.15 -1.64 8.07
N PHE A 77 -8.83 -1.67 6.78
CA PHE A 77 -8.72 -0.45 5.97
C PHE A 77 -10.05 0.28 5.89
N CYS A 78 -11.15 -0.42 5.60
CA CYS A 78 -12.47 0.22 5.55
C CYS A 78 -12.82 0.91 6.88
N ILE A 79 -12.64 0.23 8.01
CA ILE A 79 -12.99 0.80 9.31
C ILE A 79 -12.02 1.91 9.70
N PHE A 80 -10.72 1.65 9.77
CA PHE A 80 -9.77 2.62 10.31
C PHE A 80 -9.61 3.86 9.41
N PHE A 81 -9.71 3.72 8.10
CA PHE A 81 -9.50 4.86 7.20
C PHE A 81 -10.77 5.69 7.08
N ILE A 82 -11.94 5.07 6.91
CA ILE A 82 -13.20 5.80 6.78
C ILE A 82 -13.59 6.41 8.13
N VAL A 83 -13.58 5.62 9.22
CA VAL A 83 -13.93 6.13 10.55
C VAL A 83 -12.87 7.09 11.06
N GLY A 84 -11.59 6.84 10.79
CA GLY A 84 -10.50 7.75 11.16
C GLY A 84 -10.60 9.10 10.44
N ALA A 85 -10.81 9.11 9.12
CA ALA A 85 -11.01 10.33 8.35
C ALA A 85 -12.26 11.09 8.81
N LEU A 86 -13.35 10.38 9.09
CA LEU A 86 -14.58 10.95 9.62
C LEU A 86 -14.35 11.60 11.00
N ALA A 87 -13.70 10.89 11.91
CA ALA A 87 -13.39 11.40 13.25
C ALA A 87 -12.48 12.63 13.18
N ALA A 88 -11.44 12.60 12.35
CA ALA A 88 -10.56 13.74 12.13
C ALA A 88 -11.33 14.95 11.55
N GLY A 89 -12.20 14.74 10.56
CA GLY A 89 -13.00 15.80 9.94
C GLY A 89 -14.08 16.40 10.87
N ILE A 90 -14.55 15.65 11.87
CA ILE A 90 -15.48 16.18 12.89
C ILE A 90 -14.76 17.10 13.88
N VAL A 91 -13.51 16.80 14.21
CA VAL A 91 -12.78 17.49 15.29
C VAL A 91 -11.94 18.66 14.76
N VAL A 92 -11.34 18.53 13.58
CA VAL A 92 -10.44 19.53 13.00
C VAL A 92 -11.09 20.20 11.80
N PRO A 93 -11.13 21.55 11.77
CA PRO A 93 -11.64 22.27 10.61
C PRO A 93 -10.69 22.15 9.42
N TYR A 94 -11.24 22.04 8.20
CA TYR A 94 -10.43 21.90 6.98
C TYR A 94 -9.51 23.10 6.70
N ASN A 95 -9.84 24.28 7.24
CA ASN A 95 -9.11 25.53 7.07
C ASN A 95 -8.15 25.84 8.23
N HIS A 96 -7.80 24.84 9.07
CA HIS A 96 -6.85 25.04 10.14
C HIS A 96 -5.50 25.53 9.59
N PRO A 97 -4.88 26.60 10.13
CA PRO A 97 -3.65 27.20 9.59
C PRO A 97 -2.53 26.19 9.36
N THR A 98 -2.30 25.27 10.30
CA THR A 98 -1.29 24.21 10.18
C THR A 98 -1.55 23.25 9.02
N LEU A 99 -2.82 22.95 8.70
CA LEU A 99 -3.17 22.08 7.56
C LEU A 99 -3.00 22.82 6.23
N VAL A 100 -3.37 24.11 6.21
CA VAL A 100 -3.21 24.97 5.03
C VAL A 100 -1.73 25.19 4.74
N GLU A 101 -0.91 25.44 5.76
CA GLU A 101 0.54 25.60 5.63
C GLU A 101 1.21 24.30 5.16
N LEU A 102 0.79 23.15 5.67
CA LEU A 102 1.30 21.86 5.20
C LEU A 102 1.03 21.65 3.70
N TYR A 103 -0.14 22.07 3.23
CA TYR A 103 -0.59 21.78 1.86
C TYR A 103 -0.17 22.83 0.84
N TYR A 104 -0.09 24.12 1.23
CA TYR A 104 0.25 25.24 0.35
C TYR A 104 1.61 25.88 0.64
N GLY A 105 2.19 25.66 1.83
CA GLY A 105 3.34 26.41 2.35
C GLY A 105 4.73 25.95 1.89
N GLY A 106 4.84 25.05 0.91
CA GLY A 106 6.14 24.62 0.36
C GLY A 106 7.05 23.85 1.32
N GLY A 107 6.63 23.62 2.57
CA GLY A 107 7.29 22.80 3.57
C GLY A 107 7.11 21.32 3.26
N GLY A 108 7.91 20.79 2.35
CA GLY A 108 7.96 19.36 2.04
C GLY A 108 8.31 18.54 3.28
N GLY A 109 7.31 17.91 3.87
CA GLY A 109 7.47 16.96 4.96
C GLY A 109 6.43 17.17 6.05
N GLY A 110 5.34 16.39 5.99
CA GLY A 110 4.43 16.26 7.12
C GLY A 110 5.19 15.73 8.33
N THR A 111 5.63 16.63 9.20
CA THR A 111 6.13 16.27 10.52
C THR A 111 4.99 15.60 11.29
N ALA A 112 5.29 14.68 12.21
CA ALA A 112 4.26 14.04 13.04
C ALA A 112 3.37 15.08 13.76
N ALA A 113 3.93 16.27 14.01
CA ALA A 113 3.23 17.43 14.59
C ALA A 113 2.09 17.98 13.71
N ALA A 114 2.16 17.85 12.38
CA ALA A 114 1.10 18.31 11.47
C ALA A 114 -0.05 17.30 11.31
N SER A 115 -0.03 16.19 12.06
CA SER A 115 -1.10 15.19 12.03
C SER A 115 -2.42 15.77 12.55
N PRO A 116 -3.56 15.56 11.86
CA PRO A 116 -4.87 16.02 12.34
C PRO A 116 -5.21 15.53 13.74
N TYR A 117 -4.74 14.33 14.12
CA TYR A 117 -4.94 13.79 15.47
C TYR A 117 -4.18 14.59 16.54
N VAL A 118 -2.96 15.03 16.22
CA VAL A 118 -2.13 15.85 17.11
C VAL A 118 -2.71 17.25 17.23
N ILE A 119 -3.07 17.87 16.10
CA ILE A 119 -3.73 19.18 16.03
C ILE A 119 -5.01 19.19 16.87
N ALA A 120 -5.82 18.13 16.79
CA ALA A 120 -7.03 17.99 17.60
C ALA A 120 -6.72 18.01 19.11
N MET A 121 -5.71 17.25 19.56
CA MET A 121 -5.34 17.12 20.97
C MET A 121 -4.75 18.41 21.54
N GLU A 122 -3.93 19.12 20.74
CA GLU A 122 -3.40 20.43 21.09
C GLU A 122 -4.51 21.48 21.18
N THR A 123 -5.43 21.48 20.20
CA THR A 123 -6.60 22.37 20.21
C THR A 123 -7.50 22.12 21.42
N LEU A 124 -7.56 20.89 21.93
CA LEU A 124 -8.30 20.50 23.13
C LEU A 124 -7.58 20.88 24.44
N GLY A 125 -6.30 21.27 24.38
CA GLY A 125 -5.49 21.64 25.56
C GLY A 125 -4.97 20.44 26.37
N ILE A 126 -4.92 19.25 25.78
CA ILE A 126 -4.43 18.04 26.46
C ILE A 126 -2.91 17.94 26.26
N GLY A 127 -2.10 18.40 27.21
CA GLY A 127 -0.64 18.52 27.01
C GLY A 127 0.13 17.20 26.80
N VAL A 128 -0.25 16.11 27.46
CA VAL A 128 0.54 14.85 27.42
C VAL A 128 0.20 13.97 26.21
N LEU A 129 -1.04 14.03 25.73
CA LEU A 129 -1.58 13.12 24.72
C LEU A 129 -0.89 13.26 23.33
N PRO A 130 -0.58 14.48 22.84
CA PRO A 130 0.22 14.68 21.62
C PRO A 130 1.56 13.93 21.63
N HIS A 131 2.28 13.94 22.75
CA HIS A 131 3.59 13.29 22.87
C HIS A 131 3.48 11.76 22.80
N ILE A 132 2.47 11.19 23.47
CA ILE A 132 2.19 9.75 23.41
C ILE A 132 1.86 9.33 21.98
N VAL A 133 0.99 10.08 21.32
CA VAL A 133 0.55 9.77 19.95
C VAL A 133 1.69 9.91 18.96
N ASN A 134 2.51 10.95 19.08
CA ASN A 134 3.73 11.10 18.28
C ASN A 134 4.70 9.93 18.48
N ALA A 135 4.92 9.48 19.73
CA ALA A 135 5.75 8.32 20.00
C ALA A 135 5.20 7.05 19.33
N LEU A 136 3.89 6.81 19.43
CA LEU A 136 3.23 5.67 18.79
C LEU A 136 3.30 5.72 17.26
N ILE A 137 3.12 6.90 16.66
CA ILE A 137 3.26 7.11 15.21
C ILE A 137 4.69 6.80 14.78
N LEU A 138 5.70 7.30 15.50
CA LEU A 138 7.11 7.04 15.17
C LEU A 138 7.46 5.56 15.28
N THR A 139 7.02 4.87 16.34
CA THR A 139 7.22 3.41 16.46
C THR A 139 6.54 2.66 15.32
N SER A 140 5.35 3.11 14.90
CA SER A 140 4.61 2.51 13.78
C SER A 140 5.32 2.73 12.44
N ILE A 141 5.83 3.93 12.18
CA ILE A 141 6.61 4.26 10.97
C ILE A 141 7.89 3.43 10.93
N PHE A 142 8.60 3.30 12.06
CA PHE A 142 9.81 2.49 12.13
C PHE A 142 9.54 1.01 11.86
N SER A 143 8.46 0.47 12.45
CA SER A 143 8.02 -0.91 12.19
C SER A 143 7.67 -1.13 10.71
N ALA A 144 6.89 -0.23 10.12
CA ALA A 144 6.54 -0.29 8.70
C ALA A 144 7.79 -0.21 7.80
N GLY A 145 8.73 0.69 8.10
CA GLY A 145 9.99 0.84 7.37
C GLY A 145 10.83 -0.44 7.34
N ASN A 146 10.85 -1.20 8.44
CA ASN A 146 11.51 -2.50 8.49
C ASN A 146 10.85 -3.51 7.55
N THR A 147 9.52 -3.59 7.52
CA THR A 147 8.78 -4.46 6.59
C THR A 147 9.02 -4.06 5.13
N TYR A 148 8.98 -2.76 4.81
CA TYR A 148 9.25 -2.28 3.45
C TYR A 148 10.67 -2.64 2.99
N THR A 149 11.67 -2.49 3.87
CA THR A 149 13.05 -2.85 3.56
C THR A 149 13.20 -4.36 3.31
N TYR A 150 12.54 -5.19 4.13
CA TYR A 150 12.49 -6.63 3.93
C TYR A 150 11.87 -7.00 2.57
N CYS A 151 10.70 -6.46 2.26
CA CYS A 151 10.01 -6.74 0.99
C CYS A 151 10.83 -6.26 -0.23
N ALA A 152 11.42 -5.07 -0.16
CA ALA A 152 12.23 -4.52 -1.25
C ALA A 152 13.47 -5.37 -1.53
N THR A 153 14.19 -5.77 -0.48
CA THR A 153 15.38 -6.62 -0.64
C THR A 153 15.04 -8.00 -1.20
N ARG A 154 13.93 -8.62 -0.77
CA ARG A 154 13.46 -9.90 -1.35
C ARG A 154 13.02 -9.77 -2.79
N ALA A 155 12.23 -8.75 -3.13
CA ALA A 155 11.78 -8.55 -4.50
C ALA A 155 12.97 -8.36 -5.45
N LEU A 156 13.95 -7.54 -5.05
CA LEU A 156 15.15 -7.31 -5.86
C LEU A 156 16.05 -8.55 -5.97
N TYR A 157 16.16 -9.32 -4.89
CA TYR A 157 16.89 -10.59 -4.89
C TYR A 157 16.24 -11.64 -5.81
N SER A 158 14.91 -11.81 -5.75
CA SER A 158 14.17 -12.71 -6.63
C SER A 158 14.32 -12.32 -8.10
N LEU A 159 14.26 -11.02 -8.42
CA LEU A 159 14.54 -10.51 -9.77
C LEU A 159 15.97 -10.83 -10.23
N ALA A 160 16.96 -10.75 -9.34
CA ALA A 160 18.35 -11.09 -9.65
C ALA A 160 18.53 -12.61 -9.89
N LEU A 161 17.82 -13.47 -9.14
CA LEU A 161 17.82 -14.91 -9.34
C LEU A 161 17.23 -15.31 -10.70
N GLU A 162 16.14 -14.67 -11.12
CA GLU A 162 15.53 -14.86 -12.44
C GLU A 162 16.33 -14.24 -13.60
N GLY A 163 17.46 -13.58 -13.31
CA GLY A 163 18.28 -12.88 -14.30
C GLY A 163 17.63 -11.61 -14.86
N ARG A 164 16.62 -11.07 -14.18
CA ARG A 164 15.91 -9.82 -14.49
C ARG A 164 16.56 -8.58 -13.88
N ALA A 165 17.42 -8.76 -12.88
CA ALA A 165 18.25 -7.70 -12.30
C ALA A 165 19.75 -8.04 -12.40
N PRO A 166 20.66 -7.05 -12.26
CA PRO A 166 22.10 -7.28 -12.31
C PRO A 166 22.60 -8.36 -11.33
N LYS A 167 23.48 -9.25 -11.81
CA LYS A 167 23.95 -10.44 -11.05
C LYS A 167 24.62 -10.12 -9.71
N PHE A 168 25.20 -8.93 -9.55
CA PHE A 168 25.85 -8.53 -8.30
C PHE A 168 24.86 -8.41 -7.12
N LEU A 169 23.57 -8.18 -7.40
CA LEU A 169 22.50 -8.08 -6.39
C LEU A 169 22.13 -9.44 -5.78
N ARG A 170 22.61 -10.56 -6.35
CA ARG A 170 22.47 -11.90 -5.76
C ARG A 170 23.41 -12.12 -4.56
N TYR A 171 24.39 -11.25 -4.34
CA TYR A 171 25.36 -11.46 -3.26
C TYR A 171 24.73 -11.25 -1.88
N CYS A 172 24.76 -12.30 -1.06
CA CYS A 172 24.34 -12.27 0.34
C CYS A 172 25.55 -12.36 1.28
N ASN A 173 25.50 -11.66 2.41
CA ASN A 173 26.48 -11.82 3.48
C ASN A 173 26.41 -13.23 4.09
N LYS A 174 27.39 -13.61 4.92
CA LYS A 174 27.40 -14.85 5.72
C LYS A 174 26.16 -15.06 6.59
N ARG A 175 25.42 -13.97 6.90
CA ARG A 175 24.14 -13.99 7.64
C ARG A 175 22.90 -14.05 6.74
N GLY A 176 23.04 -14.22 5.43
CA GLY A 176 21.94 -14.30 4.47
C GLY A 176 21.35 -12.96 4.00
N THR A 177 21.86 -11.83 4.48
CA THR A 177 21.33 -10.49 4.10
C THR A 177 21.95 -9.98 2.79
N PRO A 178 21.17 -9.54 1.79
CA PRO A 178 21.68 -8.97 0.54
C PRO A 178 22.13 -7.51 0.73
N ILE A 179 23.42 -7.31 1.05
CA ILE A 179 23.98 -6.00 1.47
C ILE A 179 23.88 -4.94 0.37
N TYR A 180 24.14 -5.31 -0.89
CA TYR A 180 24.11 -4.36 -2.01
C TYR A 180 22.70 -3.85 -2.32
N CYS A 181 21.66 -4.65 -2.04
CA CYS A 181 20.28 -4.21 -2.13
C CYS A 181 19.92 -3.21 -1.02
N PHE A 182 20.55 -3.32 0.16
CA PHE A 182 20.33 -2.44 1.30
C PHE A 182 21.06 -1.09 1.16
N GLY A 183 22.30 -1.09 0.64
CA GLY A 183 23.13 0.11 0.53
C GLY A 183 22.62 1.17 -0.45
N ILE A 184 21.80 0.80 -1.44
CA ILE A 184 21.18 1.76 -2.38
C ILE A 184 20.14 2.65 -1.66
N VAL A 185 19.60 2.20 -0.52
CA VAL A 185 18.46 2.85 0.16
C VAL A 185 18.89 3.92 1.18
N SER A 186 20.14 3.94 1.65
CA SER A 186 20.48 4.64 2.90
C SER A 186 20.97 6.09 2.79
N ASN A 187 21.12 6.69 1.60
CA ASN A 187 21.73 8.01 1.45
C ASN A 187 20.87 8.95 0.62
N SER A 188 20.06 9.81 1.25
CA SER A 188 19.41 10.92 0.53
C SER A 188 19.12 12.14 1.41
N SER A 189 19.45 13.31 0.87
CA SER A 189 19.10 14.62 1.43
C SER A 189 17.60 14.92 1.25
N ALA A 190 17.06 15.92 1.97
CA ALA A 190 15.62 16.24 1.97
C ALA A 190 15.03 16.51 0.56
N VAL A 191 15.83 17.12 -0.34
CA VAL A 191 15.42 17.33 -1.74
C VAL A 191 15.32 16.01 -2.48
N VAL A 192 16.32 15.14 -2.34
CA VAL A 192 16.32 13.82 -3.00
C VAL A 192 15.19 12.95 -2.44
N LEU A 193 14.87 13.07 -1.15
CA LEU A 193 13.74 12.37 -0.54
C LEU A 193 12.41 12.73 -1.21
N THR A 194 12.18 14.01 -1.51
CA THR A 194 10.95 14.47 -2.18
C THR A 194 10.82 13.86 -3.58
N TRP A 195 11.92 13.85 -4.33
CA TRP A 195 11.98 13.20 -5.64
C TRP A 195 11.77 11.69 -5.55
N LEU A 196 12.38 11.03 -4.56
CA LEU A 196 12.21 9.60 -4.33
C LEU A 196 10.76 9.27 -3.97
N LEU A 197 10.11 10.07 -3.13
CA LEU A 197 8.70 9.89 -2.79
C LEU A 197 7.82 9.96 -4.05
N ALA A 198 8.04 10.95 -4.92
CA ALA A 198 7.28 11.07 -6.16
C ALA A 198 7.49 9.87 -7.10
N LEU A 199 8.71 9.36 -7.21
CA LEU A 199 9.02 8.14 -7.97
C LEU A 199 8.36 6.89 -7.38
N ILE A 200 8.38 6.73 -6.05
CA ILE A 200 7.76 5.59 -5.36
C ILE A 200 6.24 5.62 -5.55
N THR A 201 5.64 6.80 -5.40
CA THR A 201 4.22 7.07 -5.63
C THR A 201 3.79 6.65 -7.04
N GLY A 202 4.48 7.12 -8.08
CA GLY A 202 4.23 6.68 -9.46
C GLY A 202 4.45 5.18 -9.67
N GLY A 203 5.49 4.62 -9.05
CA GLY A 203 5.84 3.20 -9.14
C GLY A 203 4.79 2.28 -8.49
N GLY A 204 4.20 2.71 -7.38
CA GLY A 204 3.12 2.00 -6.69
C GLY A 204 1.88 1.88 -7.57
N LEU A 205 1.45 2.96 -8.22
CA LEU A 205 0.30 2.93 -9.14
C LEU A 205 0.54 2.03 -10.34
N ILE A 206 1.74 2.11 -10.94
CA ILE A 206 2.12 1.21 -12.05
C ILE A 206 2.09 -0.24 -11.59
N SER A 207 2.56 -0.53 -10.37
CA SER A 207 2.53 -1.87 -9.80
C SER A 207 1.08 -2.37 -9.66
N PHE A 208 0.15 -1.55 -9.17
CA PHE A 208 -1.26 -1.94 -9.09
C PHE A 208 -1.93 -2.13 -10.45
N ILE A 209 -1.56 -1.32 -11.45
CA ILE A 209 -2.01 -1.49 -12.85
C ILE A 209 -1.52 -2.85 -13.38
N ILE A 210 -0.25 -3.19 -13.16
CA ILE A 210 0.33 -4.48 -13.59
C ILE A 210 -0.36 -5.65 -12.88
N ILE A 211 -0.64 -5.53 -11.57
CA ILE A 211 -1.39 -6.55 -10.81
C ILE A 211 -2.78 -6.75 -11.41
N SER A 212 -3.49 -5.66 -11.73
CA SER A 212 -4.82 -5.72 -12.33
C SER A 212 -4.80 -6.38 -13.72
N ILE A 213 -3.83 -6.01 -14.57
CA ILE A 213 -3.63 -6.64 -15.89
C ILE A 213 -3.30 -8.12 -15.74
N THR A 214 -2.39 -8.48 -14.83
CA THR A 214 -2.00 -9.87 -14.57
C THR A 214 -3.19 -10.70 -14.13
N PHE A 215 -4.03 -10.16 -13.25
CA PHE A 215 -5.25 -10.82 -12.80
C PHE A 215 -6.28 -11.01 -13.93
N ILE A 216 -6.47 -10.00 -14.80
CA ILE A 216 -7.36 -10.12 -15.96
C ILE A 216 -6.87 -11.24 -16.90
N ASN A 217 -5.57 -11.36 -17.11
CA ASN A 217 -4.99 -12.42 -17.93
C ASN A 217 -5.10 -13.80 -17.28
N TYR A 218 -4.87 -13.88 -15.97
CA TYR A 218 -5.12 -15.08 -15.18
C TYR A 218 -6.59 -15.53 -15.31
N HIS A 219 -7.54 -14.59 -15.20
CA HIS A 219 -8.96 -14.88 -15.39
C HIS A 219 -9.25 -15.44 -16.78
N LYS A 220 -8.70 -14.82 -17.83
CA LYS A 220 -8.84 -15.30 -19.21
C LYS A 220 -8.25 -16.70 -19.40
N ALA A 221 -7.12 -17.00 -18.75
CA ALA A 221 -6.51 -18.33 -18.78
C ALA A 221 -7.40 -19.38 -18.09
N CYS A 222 -7.96 -19.07 -16.91
CA CYS A 222 -8.89 -19.99 -16.24
C CYS A 222 -10.12 -20.30 -17.09
N VAL A 223 -10.70 -19.29 -17.75
CA VAL A 223 -11.84 -19.48 -18.66
C VAL A 223 -11.46 -20.31 -19.87
N ALA A 224 -10.31 -20.02 -20.49
CA ALA A 224 -9.85 -20.75 -21.69
C ALA A 224 -9.51 -22.23 -21.40
N GLN A 225 -9.07 -22.55 -20.18
CA GLN A 225 -8.69 -23.91 -19.76
C GLN A 225 -9.80 -24.63 -18.96
N GLY A 226 -10.97 -24.02 -18.78
CA GLY A 226 -12.09 -24.62 -18.05
C GLY A 226 -11.86 -24.82 -16.55
N VAL A 227 -10.93 -24.07 -15.95
CA VAL A 227 -10.59 -24.19 -14.52
C VAL A 227 -11.61 -23.43 -13.67
N ASP A 228 -12.36 -24.15 -12.83
CA ASP A 228 -13.28 -23.50 -11.89
C ASP A 228 -12.50 -22.78 -10.77
N ARG A 229 -12.68 -21.46 -10.71
CA ARG A 229 -12.04 -20.58 -9.72
C ARG A 229 -12.62 -20.76 -8.31
N LYS A 230 -13.82 -21.31 -8.16
CA LYS A 230 -14.42 -21.58 -6.85
C LYS A 230 -13.69 -22.69 -6.09
N THR A 231 -12.93 -23.53 -6.80
CA THR A 231 -12.08 -24.57 -6.20
C THR A 231 -10.80 -24.01 -5.57
N ARG A 232 -10.51 -22.71 -5.75
CA ARG A 232 -9.33 -22.07 -5.17
C ARG A 232 -9.61 -21.64 -3.73
N PRO A 233 -8.59 -21.60 -2.84
CA PRO A 233 -8.79 -21.27 -1.43
C PRO A 233 -9.52 -19.93 -1.20
N TYR A 234 -9.31 -18.97 -2.10
CA TYR A 234 -9.97 -17.68 -2.12
C TYR A 234 -10.52 -17.35 -3.50
N TYR A 235 -11.76 -16.86 -3.54
CA TYR A 235 -12.37 -16.22 -4.69
C TYR A 235 -13.02 -14.91 -4.24
N GLY A 236 -12.79 -13.83 -4.98
CA GLY A 236 -13.41 -12.54 -4.71
C GLY A 236 -14.79 -12.42 -5.32
N TYR A 237 -15.67 -11.62 -4.71
CA TYR A 237 -16.96 -11.24 -5.28
C TYR A 237 -16.79 -10.30 -6.48
N PHE A 238 -17.74 -10.33 -7.42
CA PHE A 238 -17.79 -9.45 -8.60
C PHE A 238 -16.58 -9.51 -9.56
N GLN A 239 -15.80 -10.58 -9.52
CA GLN A 239 -14.71 -10.80 -10.48
C GLN A 239 -15.26 -11.27 -11.84
N PRO A 240 -14.74 -10.80 -12.98
CA PRO A 240 -13.55 -9.94 -13.15
C PRO A 240 -13.84 -8.43 -13.22
N TYR A 241 -15.09 -7.98 -13.06
CA TYR A 241 -15.47 -6.57 -13.22
C TYR A 241 -14.70 -5.65 -12.26
N CYS A 242 -14.48 -6.09 -11.02
CA CYS A 242 -13.66 -5.36 -10.04
C CYS A 242 -12.22 -5.08 -10.54
N ALA A 243 -11.62 -6.02 -11.27
CA ALA A 243 -10.27 -5.84 -11.80
C ALA A 243 -10.24 -4.82 -12.95
N TRP A 244 -11.28 -4.79 -13.79
CA TRP A 244 -11.42 -3.77 -14.83
C TRP A 244 -11.66 -2.37 -14.25
N THR A 245 -12.53 -2.25 -13.25
CA THR A 245 -12.77 -0.97 -12.58
C THR A 245 -11.51 -0.46 -11.89
N ALA A 246 -10.75 -1.34 -11.23
CA ALA A 246 -9.48 -0.97 -10.61
C ALA A 246 -8.45 -0.52 -11.66
N LEU A 247 -8.33 -1.25 -12.77
CA LEU A 247 -7.43 -0.89 -13.87
C LEU A 247 -7.75 0.50 -14.43
N ILE A 248 -9.01 0.77 -14.74
CA ILE A 248 -9.45 2.06 -15.31
C ILE A 248 -9.21 3.19 -14.31
N ALA A 249 -9.64 3.00 -13.04
CA ALA A 249 -9.49 4.02 -12.00
C ALA A 249 -8.00 4.36 -11.73
N GLN A 250 -7.15 3.35 -11.60
CA GLN A 250 -5.71 3.55 -11.37
C GLN A 250 -5.03 4.20 -12.56
N THR A 251 -5.45 3.87 -13.78
CA THR A 251 -4.94 4.51 -15.00
C THR A 251 -5.31 6.00 -15.03
N ILE A 252 -6.57 6.34 -14.71
CA ILE A 252 -7.03 7.73 -14.62
C ILE A 252 -6.21 8.49 -13.56
N ILE A 253 -6.00 7.90 -12.38
CA ILE A 253 -5.21 8.52 -11.31
C ILE A 253 -3.75 8.69 -11.72
N LEU A 254 -3.13 7.69 -12.36
CA LEU A 254 -1.73 7.74 -12.80
C LEU A 254 -1.45 8.89 -13.77
N PHE A 255 -2.38 9.18 -14.68
CA PHE A 255 -2.25 10.31 -15.60
C PHE A 255 -2.76 11.61 -15.01
N GLY A 256 -3.77 11.55 -14.14
CA GLY A 256 -4.44 12.71 -13.56
C GLY A 256 -3.68 13.35 -12.40
N TYR A 257 -2.93 12.61 -11.59
CA TYR A 257 -2.43 13.16 -10.32
C TYR A 257 -1.47 14.34 -10.49
N GLY A 258 -0.68 14.36 -11.56
CA GLY A 258 0.25 15.45 -11.88
C GLY A 258 -0.36 16.59 -12.69
N TYR A 259 -1.69 16.69 -12.83
CA TYR A 259 -2.34 17.66 -13.72
C TYR A 259 -1.98 19.13 -13.43
N TYR A 260 -1.65 19.44 -12.18
CA TYR A 260 -1.26 20.79 -11.77
C TYR A 260 0.12 21.20 -12.31
N ALA A 261 0.96 20.25 -12.74
CA ALA A 261 2.22 20.55 -13.43
C ALA A 261 2.03 21.28 -14.77
N PHE A 262 0.82 21.22 -15.33
CA PHE A 262 0.48 21.88 -16.60
C PHE A 262 -0.12 23.28 -16.41
N ARG A 263 -0.33 23.74 -15.16
CA ARG A 263 -1.03 25.00 -14.85
C ARG A 263 -0.41 25.77 -13.67
N PRO A 264 0.57 26.66 -13.88
CA PRO A 264 1.34 26.91 -15.12
C PRO A 264 2.36 25.80 -15.40
N TRP A 265 2.85 25.70 -16.64
CA TRP A 265 3.82 24.68 -17.02
C TRP A 265 5.09 24.76 -16.17
N ASN A 266 5.35 23.71 -15.40
CA ASN A 266 6.54 23.57 -14.58
C ASN A 266 7.24 22.24 -14.91
N VAL A 267 8.45 22.34 -15.46
CA VAL A 267 9.26 21.19 -15.88
C VAL A 267 9.66 20.34 -14.68
N GLU A 268 10.00 20.97 -13.55
CA GLU A 268 10.39 20.27 -12.33
C GLU A 268 9.23 19.41 -11.80
N THR A 269 8.06 20.01 -11.63
CA THR A 269 6.85 19.31 -11.16
C THR A 269 6.40 18.24 -12.14
N PHE A 270 6.56 18.47 -13.45
CA PHE A 270 6.28 17.46 -14.47
C PHE A 270 7.16 16.23 -14.29
N PHE A 271 8.49 16.40 -14.18
CA PHE A 271 9.38 15.26 -13.99
C PHE A 271 9.21 14.62 -12.61
N GLN A 272 8.90 15.38 -11.56
CA GLN A 272 8.58 14.79 -10.25
C GLN A 272 7.40 13.81 -10.37
N ASN A 273 6.33 14.19 -11.07
CA ASN A 273 5.12 13.39 -11.16
C ASN A 273 5.10 12.37 -12.32
N TYR A 274 5.88 12.56 -13.38
CA TYR A 274 5.79 11.72 -14.59
C TYR A 274 7.08 10.95 -14.92
N ALA A 275 8.18 11.16 -14.19
CA ALA A 275 9.43 10.45 -14.47
C ALA A 275 9.29 8.93 -14.36
N MET A 276 8.56 8.41 -13.36
CA MET A 276 8.47 6.97 -13.16
C MET A 276 7.69 6.26 -14.28
N GLN A 277 6.70 6.93 -14.86
CA GLN A 277 5.92 6.45 -16.00
C GLN A 277 6.82 6.35 -17.24
N ILE A 278 7.66 7.35 -17.47
CA ILE A 278 8.64 7.35 -18.56
C ILE A 278 9.65 6.21 -18.34
N VAL A 279 10.22 6.12 -17.14
CA VAL A 279 11.18 5.06 -16.77
C VAL A 279 10.56 3.67 -16.94
N ALA A 280 9.31 3.47 -16.52
CA ALA A 280 8.63 2.18 -16.66
C ALA A 280 8.46 1.77 -18.12
N VAL A 281 8.09 2.71 -19.01
CA VAL A 281 7.98 2.43 -20.45
C VAL A 281 9.34 2.10 -21.05
N ILE A 282 10.40 2.85 -20.69
CA ILE A 282 11.77 2.59 -21.15
C ILE A 282 12.26 1.22 -20.68
N LEU A 283 12.08 0.88 -19.40
CA LEU A 283 12.52 -0.40 -18.85
C LEU A 283 11.73 -1.57 -19.45
N PHE A 284 10.42 -1.44 -19.62
CA PHE A 284 9.59 -2.48 -20.21
C PHE A 284 9.95 -2.73 -21.68
N THR A 285 10.07 -1.66 -22.48
CA THR A 285 10.44 -1.76 -23.90
C THR A 285 11.87 -2.25 -24.06
N GLY A 286 12.82 -1.72 -23.28
CA GLY A 286 14.21 -2.17 -23.25
C GLY A 286 14.34 -3.65 -22.92
N TRP A 287 13.62 -4.15 -21.91
CA TRP A 287 13.58 -5.57 -21.59
C TRP A 287 12.98 -6.41 -22.73
N LYS A 288 11.86 -5.97 -23.31
CA LYS A 288 11.19 -6.70 -24.39
C LYS A 288 12.03 -6.78 -25.67
N VAL A 289 12.76 -5.72 -26.02
CA VAL A 289 13.65 -5.69 -27.18
C VAL A 289 14.90 -6.54 -26.93
N THR A 290 15.54 -6.41 -25.78
CA THR A 290 16.79 -7.14 -25.46
C THR A 290 16.57 -8.65 -25.26
N LYS A 291 15.48 -9.03 -24.59
CA LYS A 291 15.18 -10.43 -24.27
C LYS A 291 14.19 -11.10 -25.23
N LYS A 292 13.63 -10.34 -26.18
CA LYS A 292 12.67 -10.82 -27.20
C LYS A 292 11.56 -11.68 -26.60
N THR A 293 11.03 -11.27 -25.44
CA THR A 293 10.02 -12.03 -24.72
C THR A 293 8.68 -12.01 -25.46
N LYS A 294 7.98 -13.14 -25.47
CA LYS A 294 6.69 -13.31 -26.12
C LYS A 294 5.57 -13.29 -25.09
N TYR A 295 4.41 -12.80 -25.53
CA TYR A 295 3.19 -12.87 -24.74
C TYR A 295 2.62 -14.28 -24.83
N ILE A 296 2.41 -14.93 -23.69
CA ILE A 296 1.91 -16.30 -23.61
C ILE A 296 0.40 -16.29 -23.85
N LYS A 297 -0.10 -17.19 -24.70
CA LYS A 297 -1.54 -17.26 -24.99
C LYS A 297 -2.29 -17.84 -23.79
N PRO A 298 -3.56 -17.46 -23.53
CA PRO A 298 -4.30 -17.91 -22.35
C PRO A 298 -4.39 -19.44 -22.16
N HIS A 299 -4.37 -20.23 -23.24
CA HIS A 299 -4.42 -21.70 -23.15
C HIS A 299 -3.06 -22.36 -22.86
N GLU A 300 -1.95 -21.63 -23.03
CA GLU A 300 -0.58 -22.10 -22.79
C GLU A 300 -0.07 -21.69 -21.39
N VAL A 301 -0.84 -20.88 -20.66
CA VAL A 301 -0.46 -20.43 -19.32
C VAL A 301 -0.49 -21.60 -18.35
N ASP A 302 0.59 -21.83 -17.62
CA ASP A 302 0.60 -22.84 -16.56
C ASP A 302 -0.21 -22.36 -15.35
N LEU A 303 -1.28 -23.09 -15.01
CA LEU A 303 -2.15 -22.85 -13.85
C LEU A 303 -1.97 -23.87 -12.72
N VAL A 304 -1.03 -24.81 -12.88
CA VAL A 304 -0.79 -25.96 -11.99
C VAL A 304 0.57 -25.85 -11.30
N TRP A 305 1.64 -25.48 -12.02
CA TRP A 305 3.03 -25.32 -11.54
C TRP A 305 3.35 -26.00 -10.19
N GLU A 306 3.40 -25.26 -9.08
CA GLU A 306 3.79 -25.73 -7.73
C GLU A 306 2.61 -26.20 -6.86
N ARG A 307 1.38 -26.15 -7.36
CA ARG A 307 0.19 -26.47 -6.57
C ARG A 307 0.22 -27.89 -5.98
N PRO A 308 0.59 -28.95 -6.72
CA PRO A 308 0.60 -30.30 -6.16
C PRO A 308 1.57 -30.44 -4.99
N GLU A 309 2.72 -29.77 -5.05
CA GLU A 309 3.74 -29.78 -4.00
C GLU A 309 3.26 -29.03 -2.75
N ILE A 310 2.65 -27.86 -2.93
CA ILE A 310 2.06 -27.08 -1.83
C ILE A 310 0.91 -27.86 -1.19
N ASP A 311 0.02 -28.45 -1.99
CA ASP A 311 -1.09 -29.24 -1.48
C ASP A 311 -0.59 -30.50 -0.74
N ALA A 312 0.50 -31.13 -1.19
CA ALA A 312 1.12 -32.26 -0.51
C ALA A 312 1.75 -31.83 0.84
N TYR A 313 2.45 -30.69 0.86
CA TYR A 313 2.99 -30.10 2.07
C TYR A 313 1.88 -29.73 3.08
N GLU A 314 0.81 -29.06 2.65
CA GLU A 314 -0.29 -28.70 3.57
C GLU A 314 -0.98 -29.95 4.14
N ARG A 315 -1.08 -31.03 3.36
CA ARG A 315 -1.61 -32.32 3.83
C ARG A 315 -0.70 -33.03 4.82
N SER A 316 0.63 -32.82 4.77
CA SER A 316 1.54 -33.42 5.75
C SER A 316 1.45 -32.77 7.13
N ILE A 317 0.81 -31.60 7.24
CA ILE A 317 0.63 -30.90 8.51
C ILE A 317 -0.64 -31.42 9.19
N THR A 318 -0.48 -32.23 10.25
CA THR A 318 -1.58 -32.89 10.95
C THR A 318 -2.24 -32.05 12.04
N GLY A 319 -1.54 -31.07 12.64
CA GLY A 319 -2.07 -30.24 13.74
C GLY A 319 -3.26 -29.38 13.32
N GLN A 320 -4.23 -29.07 14.19
CA GLN A 320 -5.36 -28.21 13.79
C GLN A 320 -4.92 -26.74 13.59
N PRO A 321 -5.53 -25.98 12.65
CA PRO A 321 -5.21 -24.57 12.49
C PRO A 321 -5.68 -23.80 13.73
N VAL A 322 -4.73 -23.21 14.45
CA VAL A 322 -5.02 -22.35 15.59
C VAL A 322 -5.48 -20.98 15.08
N GLY A 323 -6.62 -20.49 15.59
CA GLY A 323 -7.10 -19.15 15.25
C GLY A 323 -6.19 -18.08 15.85
N PHE A 324 -6.10 -16.92 15.19
CA PHE A 324 -5.26 -15.78 15.60
C PHE A 324 -5.38 -15.43 17.09
N TRP A 325 -6.60 -15.34 17.62
CA TRP A 325 -6.84 -15.02 19.04
C TRP A 325 -6.33 -16.11 19.98
N THR A 326 -6.39 -17.36 19.56
CA THR A 326 -5.86 -18.51 20.31
C THR A 326 -4.33 -18.47 20.36
N GLU A 327 -3.67 -18.16 19.25
CA GLU A 327 -2.22 -17.97 19.20
C GLU A 327 -1.77 -16.80 20.07
N MET A 328 -2.47 -15.66 19.98
CA MET A 328 -2.18 -14.50 20.82
C MET A 328 -2.35 -14.81 22.30
N LEU A 329 -3.42 -15.52 22.67
CA LEU A 329 -3.62 -15.97 24.05
C LEU A 329 -2.51 -16.94 24.49
N GLN A 330 -2.08 -17.88 23.66
CA GLN A 330 -0.99 -18.81 23.98
C GLN A 330 0.37 -18.12 24.13
N LEU A 331 0.64 -17.08 23.33
CA LEU A 331 1.85 -16.26 23.41
C LEU A 331 1.88 -15.42 24.69
N VAL A 332 0.75 -14.83 25.09
CA VAL A 332 0.65 -14.03 26.31
C VAL A 332 0.62 -14.91 27.57
N THR A 333 0.03 -16.10 27.50
CA THR A 333 -0.11 -17.00 28.67
C THR A 333 1.10 -17.90 28.92
N PHE A 334 2.19 -17.80 28.13
CA PHE A 334 3.38 -18.67 28.19
C PHE A 334 3.09 -20.20 28.13
N ARG A 335 1.84 -20.60 27.87
CA ARG A 335 1.45 -21.99 27.63
C ARG A 335 1.57 -22.27 26.14
N ARG A 336 2.80 -22.51 25.68
CA ARG A 336 3.02 -23.21 24.40
C ARG A 336 2.45 -24.61 24.54
N SER A 337 1.45 -24.96 23.72
CA SER A 337 1.07 -26.35 23.52
C SER A 337 2.30 -27.09 22.97
N LYS A 338 2.92 -27.93 23.78
CA LYS A 338 3.90 -28.91 23.33
C LYS A 338 3.11 -30.02 22.63
N GLY A 339 3.24 -30.12 21.31
CA GLY A 339 2.79 -31.30 20.60
C GLY A 339 2.46 -30.99 19.15
N GLU A 340 3.00 -31.84 18.29
CA GLU A 340 2.67 -31.99 16.87
C GLU A 340 3.34 -30.99 15.93
N ASP A 341 4.62 -31.20 15.66
CA ASP A 341 5.14 -30.89 14.33
C ASP A 341 6.26 -31.86 13.93
N ARG A 342 6.02 -32.54 12.80
CA ARG A 342 6.86 -33.44 12.00
C ARG A 342 6.80 -34.94 12.32
N VAL A 343 6.10 -35.67 11.45
CA VAL A 343 6.52 -37.02 11.02
C VAL A 343 7.40 -36.85 9.79
#